data_AF-A0A124IVG6-F1
#
_entry.id   AF-A0A124IVG6-F1
#
_cell.length_a   1.000
_cell.length_b   1.000
_cell.length_c   1.000
_cell.angle_alpha   90.00
_cell.angle_beta   90.00
_cell.angle_gamma   90.00
#
_symmetry.space_group_name_H-M   'P 1'
#
loop_
_entity.id
_entity.type
_entity.pdbx_description
1 polymer ?
#
loop_
_entity_poly.entity_id
_entity_poly.type
_entity_poly.pdbx_seq_one_letter_code
_entity_poly.pdbx_strand_id
1 'polypeptide(L)'
;MDADLQHPPEVVPSLVNAVLNGYDLAIASRYISGGGVAGWSFTRLMISKGATYMARLLMPWVRSIRDPVSGFFAIRGDRLRGLIDSLSDSAGYKLILELLTVAHVAYGSSFKVAEIPYVFRSRAYGKSKLNSKELMNYAQLVLKLSNYSVFKYLLSLIIGSLVGYAIFHALSSMNALLGNVLSLELSLITVITLYQVLMGIKPRFRNYINYHAVKHTVVMIKLLLFEASIPVLVVLIISAVAQLILTLRIIQISPIEIHVIHA
;
A
#
# COMPACT_ATOMS: atom_id res chain seq x y z
N MET A 1 23.17 -0.81 -5.67
CA MET A 1 23.03 0.44 -6.44
C MET A 1 23.15 0.13 -7.92
N ASP A 2 22.52 0.94 -8.77
CA ASP A 2 22.63 0.83 -10.24
C ASP A 2 24.01 1.30 -10.76
N ALA A 3 24.44 0.72 -11.89
CA ALA A 3 25.73 1.02 -12.52
C ALA A 3 25.70 2.19 -13.52
N ASP A 4 24.56 2.88 -13.67
CA ASP A 4 24.34 3.93 -14.66
C ASP A 4 24.53 5.37 -14.12
N LEU A 5 25.15 5.48 -12.94
CA LEU A 5 25.49 6.73 -12.22
C LEU A 5 24.29 7.64 -11.89
N GLN A 6 23.06 7.14 -12.04
CA GLN A 6 21.88 7.85 -11.52
C GLN A 6 21.87 7.88 -9.98
N HIS A 7 22.49 6.87 -9.37
CA HIS A 7 22.78 6.80 -7.94
C HIS A 7 24.17 7.40 -7.67
N PRO A 8 24.27 8.56 -7.00
CA PRO A 8 25.54 9.18 -6.65
C PRO A 8 26.34 8.30 -5.68
N PRO A 9 27.53 7.79 -6.05
CA PRO A 9 28.37 6.99 -5.15
C PRO A 9 28.75 7.74 -3.86
N GLU A 10 28.73 9.07 -3.89
CA GLU A 10 29.02 9.95 -2.75
C GLU A 10 28.02 9.78 -1.59
N VAL A 11 26.87 9.15 -1.82
CA VAL A 11 25.87 8.83 -0.79
C VAL A 11 26.18 7.50 -0.08
N VAL A 12 27.02 6.63 -0.66
CA VAL A 12 27.38 5.33 -0.08
C VAL A 12 27.93 5.46 1.35
N PRO A 13 28.87 6.37 1.67
CA PRO A 13 29.38 6.52 3.03
C PRO A 13 28.26 6.82 4.05
N SER A 14 27.26 7.62 3.67
CA SER A 14 26.13 7.94 4.56
C SER A 14 25.21 6.73 4.80
N LEU A 15 24.96 5.92 3.78
CA LEU A 15 24.20 4.67 3.91
C LEU A 15 24.92 3.66 4.82
N VAL A 16 26.23 3.48 4.60
CA VAL A 16 27.06 2.57 5.40
C VAL A 16 27.11 3.06 6.85
N ASN A 17 27.33 4.37 7.07
CA ASN A 17 27.36 4.94 8.41
C ASN A 17 26.03 4.73 9.15
N ALA A 18 24.87 4.85 8.49
CA ALA A 18 23.59 4.56 9.11
C ALA A 18 23.49 3.09 9.58
N VAL A 19 23.92 2.13 8.76
CA VAL A 19 23.94 0.70 9.14
C VAL A 19 24.89 0.45 10.33
N LEU A 20 26.08 1.05 10.31
CA LEU A 20 27.05 0.97 11.39
C LEU A 20 26.51 1.57 12.71
N ASN A 21 25.69 2.62 12.63
CA ASN A 21 25.05 3.27 13.79
C ASN A 21 23.80 2.54 14.32
N GLY A 22 23.57 1.28 13.95
CA GLY A 22 22.52 0.47 14.56
C GLY A 22 21.24 0.30 13.74
N TYR A 23 21.18 0.83 12.52
CA TYR A 23 20.08 0.52 11.61
C TYR A 23 20.31 -0.84 10.92
N ASP A 24 19.23 -1.55 10.62
CA ASP A 24 19.28 -2.82 9.91
C ASP A 24 19.30 -2.60 8.40
N LEU A 25 18.60 -1.56 7.92
CA LEU A 25 18.51 -1.16 6.52
C LEU A 25 18.57 0.37 6.41
N ALA A 26 19.41 0.88 5.52
CA ALA A 26 19.47 2.29 5.14
C ALA A 26 19.08 2.44 3.67
N ILE A 27 18.09 3.29 3.38
CA ILE A 27 17.53 3.50 2.03
C ILE A 27 17.87 4.92 1.60
N ALA A 28 18.52 5.07 0.44
CA ALA A 28 18.63 6.39 -0.19
C ALA A 28 17.24 6.76 -0.74
N SER A 29 16.69 7.88 -0.29
CA SER A 29 15.30 8.27 -0.52
C SER A 29 15.19 9.59 -1.29
N ARG A 30 14.38 9.58 -2.35
CA ARG A 30 14.10 10.76 -3.19
C ARG A 30 13.03 11.68 -2.61
N TYR A 31 12.25 11.19 -1.64
CA TYR A 31 10.99 11.81 -1.21
C TYR A 31 11.00 12.25 0.27
N ILE A 32 12.19 12.44 0.84
CA ILE A 32 12.41 13.09 2.14
C ILE A 32 13.07 14.47 1.94
N SER A 33 13.12 15.28 3.01
CA SER A 33 13.79 16.59 2.96
C SER A 33 15.25 16.45 2.53
N GLY A 34 15.68 17.25 1.55
CA GLY A 34 17.00 17.16 0.91
C GLY A 34 17.11 16.12 -0.22
N GLY A 35 16.10 15.27 -0.42
CA GLY A 35 16.00 14.35 -1.54
C GLY A 35 15.34 14.96 -2.78
N GLY A 36 15.55 14.36 -3.94
CA GLY A 36 14.89 14.82 -5.16
C GLY A 36 15.16 13.99 -6.41
N VAL A 37 14.65 14.47 -7.53
CA VAL A 37 14.90 13.92 -8.87
C VAL A 37 15.32 15.05 -9.81
N ALA A 38 16.31 14.80 -10.65
CA ALA A 38 16.78 15.75 -11.66
C ALA A 38 16.45 15.27 -13.08
N GLY A 39 15.96 16.17 -13.93
CA GLY A 39 15.72 15.89 -15.35
C GLY A 39 14.57 14.90 -15.63
N TRP A 40 13.66 14.68 -14.68
CA TRP A 40 12.47 13.87 -14.91
C TRP A 40 11.34 14.69 -15.52
N SER A 41 10.61 14.12 -16.48
CA SER A 41 9.33 14.67 -16.91
C SER A 41 8.30 14.59 -15.78
N PHE A 42 7.33 15.50 -15.80
CA PHE A 42 6.22 15.49 -14.85
C PHE A 42 5.49 14.13 -14.82
N THR A 43 5.25 13.54 -15.99
CA THR A 43 4.64 12.21 -16.11
C THR A 43 5.44 11.13 -15.40
N ARG A 44 6.77 11.10 -15.57
CA ARG A 44 7.64 10.12 -14.89
C ARG A 44 7.61 10.31 -13.37
N LEU A 45 7.60 11.56 -12.91
CA LEU A 45 7.48 11.88 -11.49
C LEU A 45 6.15 11.39 -10.91
N MET A 46 5.03 11.62 -11.61
CA MET A 46 3.71 11.15 -11.18
C MET A 46 3.63 9.63 -11.15
N ILE A 47 4.16 8.94 -12.17
CA ILE A 47 4.23 7.48 -12.20
C ILE A 47 5.01 6.95 -10.99
N SER A 48 6.18 7.53 -10.69
CA SER A 48 6.97 7.07 -9.54
C SER A 48 6.29 7.36 -8.20
N LYS A 49 5.68 8.54 -8.03
CA LYS A 49 4.92 8.86 -6.81
C LYS A 49 3.70 7.94 -6.66
N GLY A 50 3.03 7.60 -7.76
CA GLY A 50 1.93 6.64 -7.80
C GLY A 50 2.36 5.24 -7.38
N ALA A 51 3.51 4.77 -7.87
CA ALA A 51 4.08 3.49 -7.45
C ALA A 51 4.37 3.48 -5.95
N THR A 52 5.11 4.48 -5.44
CA THR A 52 5.38 4.67 -4.01
C THR A 52 4.08 4.72 -3.19
N TYR A 53 3.07 5.42 -3.67
CA TYR A 53 1.78 5.53 -2.99
C TYR A 53 1.05 4.17 -2.92
N MET A 54 1.05 3.41 -4.01
CA MET A 54 0.42 2.09 -4.06
C MET A 54 1.06 1.12 -3.06
N ALA A 55 2.39 1.05 -2.98
CA ALA A 55 3.07 0.23 -1.99
C ALA A 55 2.71 0.66 -0.55
N ARG A 56 2.76 1.96 -0.24
CA ARG A 56 2.45 2.46 1.11
C ARG A 56 0.98 2.31 1.51
N LEU A 57 0.09 2.24 0.52
CA LEU A 57 -1.34 2.02 0.73
C LEU A 57 -1.61 0.55 1.05
N LEU A 58 -1.10 -0.36 0.21
CA LEU A 58 -1.42 -1.80 0.27
C LEU A 58 -0.52 -2.60 1.22
N MET A 59 0.67 -2.09 1.57
CA MET A 59 1.62 -2.76 2.46
C MET A 59 1.79 -1.93 3.74
N PRO A 60 1.01 -2.17 4.81
CA PRO A 60 1.02 -1.35 6.02
C PRO A 60 2.41 -1.20 6.66
N TRP A 61 3.27 -2.22 6.57
CA TRP A 61 4.62 -2.22 7.13
C TRP A 61 5.62 -1.29 6.43
N VAL A 62 5.35 -0.87 5.19
CA VAL A 62 6.21 0.10 4.47
C VAL A 62 5.68 1.53 4.53
N ARG A 63 4.53 1.76 5.18
CA ARG A 63 3.81 3.05 5.16
C ARG A 63 4.63 4.23 5.68
N SER A 64 5.52 3.98 6.65
CA SER A 64 6.43 4.97 7.24
C SER A 64 7.59 5.35 6.32
N ILE A 65 7.95 4.48 5.36
CA ILE A 65 9.07 4.68 4.43
C ILE A 65 8.59 5.55 3.26
N ARG A 66 9.26 6.67 3.01
CA ARG A 66 8.89 7.61 1.95
C ARG A 66 9.27 7.14 0.56
N ASP A 67 10.33 6.36 0.42
CA ASP A 67 10.76 5.78 -0.86
C ASP A 67 11.00 4.26 -0.81
N PRO A 68 9.95 3.44 -0.62
CA PRO A 68 10.06 1.98 -0.50
C PRO A 68 10.32 1.28 -1.85
N VAL A 69 10.64 2.03 -2.91
CA VAL A 69 10.89 1.51 -4.26
C VAL A 69 12.28 1.88 -4.80
N SER A 70 13.10 2.49 -3.95
CA SER A 70 14.48 2.88 -4.27
C SER A 70 15.36 1.65 -4.49
N GLY A 71 16.16 1.67 -5.56
CA GLY A 71 17.17 0.63 -5.85
C GLY A 71 18.51 0.88 -5.13
N PHE A 72 18.58 1.93 -4.30
CA PHE A 72 19.80 2.35 -3.65
C PHE A 72 19.65 2.28 -2.13
N PHE A 73 20.23 1.24 -1.55
CA PHE A 73 20.16 0.95 -0.12
C PHE A 73 21.39 0.15 0.32
N ALA A 74 21.63 0.14 1.63
CA ALA A 74 22.59 -0.72 2.31
C ALA A 74 21.88 -1.49 3.43
N ILE A 75 22.17 -2.79 3.56
CA ILE A 75 21.61 -3.66 4.59
C ILE A 75 22.74 -4.26 5.42
N ARG A 76 22.50 -4.46 6.71
CA ARG A 76 23.43 -5.16 7.60
C ARG A 76 23.61 -6.62 7.15
N GLY A 77 24.85 -7.09 7.06
CA GLY A 77 25.15 -8.38 6.44
C GLY A 77 24.57 -9.60 7.16
N ASP A 78 24.51 -9.58 8.49
CA ASP A 78 23.86 -10.61 9.31
C ASP A 78 22.33 -10.65 9.08
N ARG A 79 21.67 -9.50 8.99
CA ARG A 79 20.25 -9.38 8.65
C ARG A 79 19.96 -9.91 7.26
N LEU A 80 20.78 -9.56 6.27
CA LEU A 80 20.61 -10.09 4.92
C LEU A 80 20.74 -11.60 4.89
N ARG A 81 21.76 -12.17 5.56
CA ARG A 81 21.93 -13.63 5.65
C ARG A 81 20.74 -14.32 6.29
N GLY A 82 20.15 -13.75 7.34
CA GLY A 82 18.96 -14.31 7.98
C GLY A 82 17.67 -14.19 7.15
N LEU A 83 17.66 -13.36 6.09
CA LEU A 83 16.49 -13.13 5.25
C LEU A 83 16.61 -13.76 3.85
N ILE A 84 17.81 -14.16 3.43
CA ILE A 84 18.11 -14.50 2.03
C ILE A 84 17.27 -15.69 1.54
N ASP A 85 17.08 -16.71 2.37
CA ASP A 85 16.31 -17.91 2.03
C ASP A 85 14.80 -17.64 1.96
N SER A 86 14.33 -16.53 2.52
CA SER A 86 12.94 -16.09 2.44
C SER A 86 12.66 -15.19 1.23
N LEU A 87 13.70 -14.73 0.54
CA LEU A 87 13.53 -13.98 -0.70
C LEU A 87 13.14 -14.95 -1.81
N SER A 88 12.10 -14.63 -2.58
CA SER A 88 11.72 -15.43 -3.74
C SER A 88 12.67 -15.19 -4.90
N ASP A 89 12.78 -16.18 -5.79
CA ASP A 89 13.49 -16.13 -7.07
C ASP A 89 12.90 -15.12 -8.08
N SER A 90 12.12 -14.14 -7.62
CA SER A 90 11.38 -13.18 -8.44
C SER A 90 12.26 -12.13 -9.13
N ALA A 91 13.23 -12.58 -9.94
CA ALA A 91 13.86 -11.86 -11.04
C ALA A 91 14.25 -10.38 -10.78
N GLY A 92 14.67 -10.04 -9.56
CA GLY A 92 15.29 -8.76 -9.20
C GLY A 92 14.43 -7.49 -9.38
N TYR A 93 13.16 -7.59 -9.77
CA TYR A 93 12.34 -6.40 -9.99
C TYR A 93 11.81 -5.86 -8.66
N LYS A 94 12.52 -4.86 -8.11
CA LYS A 94 12.22 -4.20 -6.82
C LYS A 94 12.43 -5.08 -5.58
N LEU A 95 13.59 -5.74 -5.52
CA LEU A 95 14.12 -6.48 -4.35
C LEU A 95 13.84 -5.80 -3.00
N ILE A 96 13.93 -4.47 -2.92
CA ILE A 96 13.69 -3.73 -1.67
C ILE A 96 12.30 -3.94 -1.08
N LEU A 97 11.24 -4.07 -1.90
CA LEU A 97 9.88 -4.28 -1.41
C LEU A 97 9.72 -5.67 -0.79
N GLU A 98 10.32 -6.66 -1.44
CA GLU A 98 10.36 -8.02 -0.95
C GLU A 98 11.17 -8.10 0.35
N LEU A 99 12.36 -7.50 0.36
CA LEU A 99 13.22 -7.39 1.54
C LEU A 99 12.49 -6.76 2.73
N LEU A 100 11.78 -5.65 2.51
CA LEU A 100 10.98 -4.99 3.55
C LEU A 100 9.82 -5.87 4.04
N THR A 101 9.28 -6.73 3.18
CA THR A 101 8.19 -7.66 3.53
C THR A 101 8.72 -8.82 4.37
N VAL A 102 9.77 -9.51 3.92
CA VAL A 102 10.38 -10.61 4.68
C VAL A 102 10.98 -10.11 6.00
N ALA A 103 11.59 -8.92 6.02
CA ALA A 103 12.09 -8.30 7.24
C ALA A 103 10.97 -8.01 8.23
N HIS A 104 9.81 -7.54 7.76
CA HIS A 104 8.65 -7.32 8.61
C HIS A 104 8.11 -8.64 9.19
N VAL A 105 8.05 -9.71 8.40
CA VAL A 105 7.62 -11.04 8.87
C VAL A 105 8.59 -11.59 9.92
N ALA A 106 9.91 -11.52 9.67
CA ALA A 106 10.92 -12.11 10.55
C ALA A 106 11.16 -11.32 11.84
N TYR A 107 11.15 -9.98 11.75
CA TYR A 107 11.60 -9.10 12.85
C TYR A 107 10.52 -8.13 13.34
N GLY A 108 9.39 -8.01 12.65
CA GLY A 108 8.30 -7.13 13.04
C GLY A 108 8.75 -5.67 13.19
N SER A 109 8.41 -5.05 14.32
CA SER A 109 8.79 -3.67 14.65
C SER A 109 10.24 -3.50 15.12
N SER A 110 10.99 -4.58 15.31
CA SER A 110 12.39 -4.52 15.74
C SER A 110 13.36 -4.20 14.60
N PHE A 111 12.93 -4.36 13.34
CA PHE A 111 13.72 -4.02 12.16
C PHE A 111 13.78 -2.51 11.93
N LYS A 112 14.96 -1.93 12.09
CA LYS A 112 15.18 -0.47 12.02
C LYS A 112 15.57 -0.04 10.60
N VAL A 113 14.75 0.83 10.02
CA VAL A 113 14.99 1.41 8.69
C VAL A 113 15.32 2.90 8.81
N ALA A 114 16.41 3.34 8.17
CA ALA A 114 16.77 4.74 7.99
C ALA A 114 16.55 5.19 6.54
N GLU A 115 16.11 6.44 6.34
CA GLU A 115 16.08 7.07 5.01
C GLU A 115 17.12 8.19 4.93
N ILE A 116 17.99 8.13 3.92
CA ILE A 116 19.07 9.09 3.67
C ILE A 116 18.73 9.89 2.40
N PRO A 117 18.71 11.23 2.43
CA PRO A 117 18.30 12.01 1.28
C PRO A 117 19.32 11.88 0.14
N TYR A 118 18.83 11.80 -1.09
CA TYR A 118 19.67 11.98 -2.28
C TYR A 118 18.90 12.52 -3.47
N VAL A 119 19.63 13.09 -4.43
CA VAL A 119 19.09 13.51 -5.72
C VAL A 119 19.38 12.44 -6.77
N PHE A 120 18.32 11.87 -7.34
CA PHE A 120 18.43 10.90 -8.44
C PHE A 120 18.76 11.63 -9.74
N ARG A 121 19.96 11.40 -10.26
CA ARG A 121 20.52 12.11 -11.42
C ARG A 121 19.95 11.59 -12.73
N SER A 122 20.01 12.41 -13.79
CA SER A 122 19.73 11.97 -15.15
C SER A 122 20.78 10.94 -15.59
N ARG A 123 20.35 9.92 -16.34
CA ARG A 123 21.26 8.92 -16.89
C ARG A 123 22.21 9.58 -17.89
N ALA A 124 23.50 9.27 -17.82
CA ALA A 124 24.48 9.79 -18.77
C ALA A 124 24.26 9.23 -20.20
N TYR A 125 23.83 7.97 -20.32
CA TYR A 125 23.65 7.29 -21.62
C TYR A 125 22.45 6.32 -21.60
N GLY A 126 21.55 6.37 -22.58
CA GLY A 126 20.48 5.39 -22.80
C GLY A 126 19.04 5.86 -22.47
N LYS A 127 18.03 5.16 -23.01
CA LYS A 127 16.59 5.48 -22.81
C LYS A 127 16.03 4.82 -21.53
N SER A 128 14.96 5.41 -20.98
CA SER A 128 14.24 4.84 -19.83
C SER A 128 13.63 3.49 -20.18
N LYS A 129 13.77 2.51 -19.27
CA LYS A 129 13.19 1.16 -19.43
C LYS A 129 11.70 1.08 -19.04
N LEU A 130 11.15 2.16 -18.45
CA LEU A 130 9.75 2.22 -17.99
C LEU A 130 8.79 1.96 -19.14
N ASN A 131 8.25 0.75 -19.18
CA ASN A 131 7.22 0.31 -20.11
C ASN A 131 5.98 -0.17 -19.34
N SER A 132 4.86 -0.36 -20.05
CA SER A 132 3.60 -0.84 -19.45
C SER A 132 3.73 -2.19 -18.76
N LYS A 133 4.63 -3.06 -19.23
CA LYS A 133 4.93 -4.36 -18.64
C LYS A 133 5.61 -4.22 -17.27
N GLU A 134 6.56 -3.31 -17.11
CA GLU A 134 7.21 -2.99 -15.84
C GLU A 134 6.20 -2.45 -14.81
N LEU A 135 5.26 -1.62 -15.25
CA LEU A 135 4.17 -1.12 -14.41
C LEU A 135 3.24 -2.25 -13.96
N MET A 136 2.88 -3.17 -14.86
CA MET A 136 2.04 -4.32 -14.54
C MET A 136 2.74 -5.28 -13.58
N ASN A 137 4.01 -5.61 -13.85
CA ASN A 137 4.83 -6.46 -12.98
C ASN A 137 4.96 -5.84 -11.58
N TYR A 138 5.10 -4.52 -11.48
CA TYR A 138 5.11 -3.81 -10.21
C TYR A 138 3.79 -3.97 -9.45
N ALA A 139 2.67 -3.76 -10.13
CA ALA A 139 1.35 -3.90 -9.52
C ALA A 139 1.10 -5.33 -9.03
N GLN A 140 1.45 -6.33 -9.85
CA GLN A 140 1.35 -7.74 -9.47
C GLN A 140 2.22 -8.08 -8.26
N LEU A 141 3.46 -7.58 -8.20
CA LEU A 141 4.34 -7.76 -7.06
C LEU A 141 3.73 -7.16 -5.78
N VAL A 142 3.25 -5.92 -5.84
CA VAL A 142 2.63 -5.26 -4.67
C VAL A 142 1.39 -6.03 -4.22
N LEU A 143 0.53 -6.48 -5.13
CA LEU A 143 -0.65 -7.29 -4.81
C LEU A 143 -0.27 -8.63 -4.16
N LYS A 144 0.77 -9.29 -4.69
CA LYS A 144 1.30 -10.55 -4.14
C LYS A 144 1.85 -10.36 -2.73
N LEU A 145 2.76 -9.39 -2.53
CA LEU A 145 3.39 -9.14 -1.23
C LEU A 145 2.39 -8.63 -0.18
N SER A 146 1.41 -7.83 -0.60
CA SER A 146 0.32 -7.40 0.29
C SER A 146 -0.71 -8.48 0.56
N ASN A 147 -0.66 -9.65 -0.08
CA ASN A 147 -1.71 -10.66 -0.04
C ASN A 147 -3.10 -10.13 -0.46
N TYR A 148 -3.17 -8.97 -1.14
CA TYR A 148 -4.43 -8.33 -1.48
C TYR A 148 -5.13 -9.08 -2.61
N SER A 149 -6.37 -9.49 -2.38
CA SER A 149 -7.21 -10.11 -3.39
C SER A 149 -8.38 -9.22 -3.77
N VAL A 150 -8.34 -8.70 -5.00
CA VAL A 150 -9.46 -7.97 -5.63
C VAL A 150 -10.71 -8.85 -5.67
N PHE A 151 -10.53 -10.14 -6.00
CA PHE A 151 -11.64 -11.10 -6.09
C PHE A 151 -12.37 -11.25 -4.76
N LYS A 152 -11.65 -11.48 -3.65
CA LYS A 152 -12.25 -11.59 -2.31
C LYS A 152 -13.01 -10.33 -1.91
N TYR A 153 -12.50 -9.16 -2.28
CA TYR A 153 -13.17 -7.88 -2.04
C TYR A 153 -14.47 -7.75 -2.86
N LEU A 154 -14.43 -8.03 -4.15
CA LEU A 154 -15.62 -8.00 -5.02
C LEU A 154 -16.68 -9.01 -4.57
N LEU A 155 -16.28 -10.22 -4.20
CA LEU A 155 -17.17 -11.23 -3.64
C LEU A 155 -17.86 -10.72 -2.36
N SER A 156 -17.11 -10.05 -1.50
CA SER A 156 -17.65 -9.46 -0.27
C SER A 156 -18.67 -8.35 -0.55
N LEU A 157 -18.43 -7.52 -1.57
CA LEU A 157 -19.37 -6.49 -2.02
C LEU A 157 -20.67 -7.08 -2.56
N ILE A 158 -20.59 -8.14 -3.37
CA ILE A 158 -21.76 -8.82 -3.93
C ILE A 158 -22.61 -9.40 -2.80
N ILE A 159 -21.99 -10.18 -1.90
CA ILE A 159 -22.71 -10.82 -0.79
C ILE A 159 -23.30 -9.77 0.16
N GLY A 160 -22.54 -8.72 0.50
CA GLY A 160 -23.04 -7.63 1.33
C GLY A 160 -24.22 -6.90 0.70
N SER A 161 -24.21 -6.70 -0.63
CA SER A 161 -25.32 -6.06 -1.36
C SER A 161 -26.58 -6.93 -1.34
N LEU A 162 -26.43 -8.26 -1.49
CA LEU A 162 -27.54 -9.21 -1.40
C LEU A 162 -28.15 -9.24 0.01
N VAL A 163 -27.32 -9.23 1.05
CA VAL A 163 -27.78 -9.16 2.45
C VAL A 163 -28.53 -7.86 2.72
N GLY A 164 -27.99 -6.72 2.26
CA GLY A 164 -28.66 -5.42 2.36
C GLY A 164 -30.03 -5.43 1.68
N TYR A 165 -30.11 -5.93 0.44
CA TYR A 165 -31.36 -6.05 -0.30
C TYR A 165 -32.39 -6.91 0.45
N ALA A 166 -32.00 -8.08 0.96
CA ALA A 166 -32.89 -8.97 1.70
C ALA A 166 -33.45 -8.31 2.97
N ILE A 167 -32.61 -7.61 3.73
CA ILE A 167 -33.03 -6.90 4.95
C ILE A 167 -33.97 -5.75 4.62
N PHE A 168 -33.66 -4.98 3.57
CA PHE A 168 -34.52 -3.89 3.13
C PHE A 168 -35.91 -4.41 2.74
N HIS A 169 -35.98 -5.49 1.95
CA HIS A 169 -37.24 -6.09 1.54
C HIS A 169 -38.03 -6.64 2.73
N ALA A 170 -37.37 -7.28 3.71
CA ALA A 170 -38.02 -7.85 4.88
C ALA A 170 -38.63 -6.78 5.81
N LEU A 171 -37.99 -5.62 5.94
CA LEU A 171 -38.35 -4.59 6.93
C LEU A 171 -39.08 -3.39 6.35
N SER A 172 -38.97 -3.13 5.05
CA SER A 172 -39.54 -1.94 4.40
C SER A 172 -41.06 -1.88 4.48
N SER A 173 -41.74 -3.03 4.48
CA SER A 173 -43.20 -3.13 4.63
C SER A 173 -43.69 -2.73 6.03
N MET A 174 -42.85 -2.90 7.05
CA MET A 174 -43.17 -2.51 8.43
C MET A 174 -42.79 -1.05 8.69
N ASN A 175 -41.56 -0.67 8.31
CA ASN A 175 -41.04 0.67 8.46
C ASN A 175 -39.91 0.91 7.45
N ALA A 176 -40.20 1.71 6.43
CA ALA A 176 -39.25 2.02 5.36
C ALA A 176 -37.97 2.72 5.85
N LEU A 177 -38.07 3.59 6.86
CA LEU A 177 -36.89 4.27 7.43
C LEU A 177 -35.98 3.27 8.14
N LEU A 178 -36.58 2.45 9.01
CA LEU A 178 -35.86 1.43 9.76
C LEU A 178 -35.22 0.39 8.82
N GLY A 179 -35.96 -0.06 7.81
CA GLY A 179 -35.45 -0.97 6.78
C GLY A 179 -34.26 -0.39 6.02
N ASN A 180 -34.29 0.89 5.65
CA ASN A 180 -33.17 1.58 4.99
C ASN A 180 -31.93 1.66 5.89
N VAL A 181 -32.08 2.10 7.14
CA VAL A 181 -30.93 2.23 8.05
C VAL A 181 -30.31 0.87 8.34
N LEU A 182 -31.11 -0.13 8.70
CA LEU A 182 -30.61 -1.45 9.07
C LEU A 182 -30.00 -2.19 7.87
N SER A 183 -30.61 -2.11 6.68
CA SER A 183 -30.05 -2.73 5.48
C SER A 183 -28.68 -2.16 5.12
N LEU A 184 -28.50 -0.84 5.20
CA LEU A 184 -27.21 -0.19 4.92
C LEU A 184 -26.15 -0.61 5.94
N GLU A 185 -26.45 -0.56 7.25
CA GLU A 185 -25.45 -0.90 8.26
C GLU A 185 -25.08 -2.38 8.26
N LEU A 186 -26.07 -3.28 8.15
CA LEU A 186 -25.81 -4.71 8.12
C LEU A 186 -25.11 -5.14 6.82
N SER A 187 -25.46 -4.55 5.67
CA SER A 187 -24.74 -4.76 4.41
C SER A 187 -23.25 -4.44 4.57
N LEU A 188 -22.93 -3.28 5.14
CA LEU A 188 -21.54 -2.85 5.34
C LEU A 188 -20.80 -3.75 6.32
N ILE A 189 -21.43 -4.10 7.44
CA ILE A 189 -20.87 -5.05 8.41
C ILE A 189 -20.56 -6.37 7.71
N THR A 190 -21.47 -6.88 6.87
CA THR A 190 -21.23 -8.09 6.08
C THR A 190 -20.03 -7.94 5.15
N VAL A 191 -19.94 -6.86 4.36
CA VAL A 191 -18.79 -6.63 3.44
C VAL A 191 -17.47 -6.68 4.21
N ILE A 192 -17.36 -5.93 5.30
CA ILE A 192 -16.11 -5.78 6.05
C ILE A 192 -15.75 -7.08 6.77
N THR A 193 -16.74 -7.74 7.38
CA THR A 193 -16.54 -9.00 8.11
C THR A 193 -16.11 -10.10 7.16
N LEU A 194 -16.85 -10.28 6.07
CA LEU A 194 -16.58 -11.32 5.09
C LEU A 194 -15.21 -11.11 4.43
N TYR A 195 -14.88 -9.86 4.06
CA TYR A 195 -13.58 -9.58 3.47
C TYR A 195 -12.44 -9.88 4.44
N GLN A 196 -12.55 -9.49 5.72
CA GLN A 196 -11.55 -9.83 6.73
C GLN A 196 -11.39 -11.35 6.88
N VAL A 197 -12.50 -12.10 6.97
CA VAL A 197 -12.50 -13.56 7.08
C VAL A 197 -11.83 -14.21 5.87
N LEU A 198 -12.19 -13.80 4.65
CA LEU A 198 -11.59 -14.31 3.41
C LEU A 198 -10.08 -14.01 3.33
N MET A 199 -9.64 -12.93 3.96
CA MET A 199 -8.23 -12.50 4.03
C MET A 199 -7.48 -13.11 5.23
N GLY A 200 -8.12 -13.94 6.05
CA GLY A 200 -7.50 -14.52 7.25
C GLY A 200 -7.30 -13.52 8.39
N ILE A 201 -7.92 -12.34 8.31
CA ILE A 201 -7.83 -11.29 9.32
C ILE A 201 -8.96 -11.50 10.33
N LYS A 202 -8.62 -11.62 11.62
CA LYS A 202 -9.63 -11.73 12.68
C LYS A 202 -10.44 -10.41 12.76
N PRO A 203 -11.78 -10.45 12.63
CA PRO A 203 -12.60 -9.26 12.79
C PRO A 203 -12.45 -8.65 14.18
N ARG A 204 -12.22 -7.34 14.26
CA ARG A 204 -12.09 -6.60 15.52
C ARG A 204 -13.09 -5.45 15.55
N PHE A 205 -13.72 -5.22 16.71
CA PHE A 205 -14.69 -4.13 16.88
C PHE A 205 -14.15 -2.75 16.46
N ARG A 206 -12.87 -2.48 16.77
CA ARG A 206 -12.17 -1.26 16.36
C ARG A 206 -12.17 -1.03 14.84
N ASN A 207 -12.13 -2.09 14.03
CA ASN A 207 -12.14 -1.97 12.57
C ASN A 207 -13.48 -1.45 12.07
N TYR A 208 -14.59 -1.83 12.71
CA TYR A 208 -15.91 -1.31 12.40
C TYR A 208 -16.03 0.17 12.75
N ILE A 209 -15.60 0.58 13.96
CA ILE A 209 -15.60 2.00 14.36
C ILE A 209 -14.82 2.85 13.34
N ASN A 210 -13.60 2.42 13.01
CA ASN A 210 -12.78 3.12 12.03
C ASN A 210 -13.46 3.20 10.66
N TYR A 211 -14.13 2.11 10.24
CA TYR A 211 -14.84 2.08 8.98
C TYR A 211 -16.03 3.04 8.95
N HIS A 212 -16.82 3.11 10.03
CA HIS A 212 -17.90 4.11 10.13
C HIS A 212 -17.35 5.53 10.07
N ALA A 213 -16.25 5.81 10.78
CA ALA A 213 -15.60 7.12 10.71
C ALA A 213 -15.19 7.48 9.25
N VAL A 214 -14.66 6.50 8.52
CA VAL A 214 -14.32 6.67 7.10
C VAL A 214 -15.56 6.87 6.23
N LYS A 215 -16.62 6.08 6.43
CA LYS A 215 -17.90 6.24 5.73
C LYS A 215 -18.44 7.66 5.92
N HIS A 216 -18.48 8.15 7.16
CA HIS A 216 -18.94 9.52 7.46
C HIS A 216 -18.05 10.57 6.80
N THR A 217 -16.73 10.37 6.83
CA THR A 217 -15.79 11.27 6.14
C THR A 217 -16.06 11.33 4.64
N VAL A 218 -16.33 10.18 4.00
CA VAL A 218 -16.64 10.11 2.57
C VAL A 218 -18.00 10.73 2.26
N VAL A 219 -19.00 10.55 3.12
CA VAL A 219 -20.30 11.23 2.99
C VAL A 219 -20.11 12.75 3.07
N MET A 220 -19.30 13.24 4.01
CA MET A 220 -18.98 14.68 4.09
C MET A 220 -18.26 15.20 2.84
N ILE A 221 -17.28 14.47 2.32
CA ILE A 221 -16.63 14.80 1.04
C ILE A 221 -17.68 14.88 -0.08
N LYS A 222 -18.60 13.91 -0.13
CA LYS A 222 -19.66 13.85 -1.14
C LYS A 222 -20.56 15.07 -1.08
N LEU A 223 -20.98 15.47 0.12
CA LEU A 223 -21.83 16.65 0.35
C LEU A 223 -21.12 17.93 -0.08
N LEU A 224 -19.86 18.13 0.33
CA LEU A 224 -19.06 19.30 -0.05
C LEU A 224 -18.87 19.40 -1.58
N LEU A 225 -18.66 18.28 -2.26
CA LEU A 225 -18.51 18.27 -3.72
C LEU A 225 -19.84 18.58 -4.43
N PHE A 226 -20.98 18.12 -3.90
CA PHE A 226 -22.29 18.49 -4.43
C PHE A 226 -22.60 19.97 -4.22
N GLU A 227 -22.27 20.54 -3.07
CA GLU A 227 -22.39 21.98 -2.82
C GLU A 227 -21.53 22.80 -3.79
N ALA A 228 -20.34 22.30 -4.15
CA ALA A 228 -19.47 22.89 -5.17
C ALA A 228 -19.96 22.67 -6.61
N SER A 229 -21.18 22.15 -6.83
CA SER A 229 -21.78 21.90 -8.14
C SER A 229 -20.94 20.99 -9.05
N ILE A 230 -20.14 20.09 -8.45
CA ILE A 230 -19.34 19.12 -9.21
C ILE A 230 -20.29 18.09 -9.85
N PRO A 231 -20.07 17.69 -11.12
CA PRO A 231 -20.92 16.71 -11.79
C PRO A 231 -21.08 15.41 -11.00
N VAL A 232 -22.30 14.88 -10.91
CA VAL A 232 -22.65 13.70 -10.09
C VAL A 232 -21.70 12.53 -10.33
N LEU A 233 -21.37 12.23 -11.59
CA LEU A 233 -20.45 11.15 -11.94
C LEU A 233 -19.05 11.35 -11.33
N VAL A 234 -18.53 12.58 -11.36
CA VAL A 234 -17.23 12.93 -10.78
C VAL A 234 -17.27 12.78 -9.26
N VAL A 235 -18.35 13.22 -8.62
CA VAL A 235 -18.57 13.04 -7.18
C VAL A 235 -18.57 11.56 -6.81
N LEU A 236 -19.28 10.71 -7.56
CA LEU A 236 -19.32 9.27 -7.33
C LEU A 236 -17.94 8.62 -7.49
N ILE A 237 -17.17 9.01 -8.50
CA ILE A 237 -15.81 8.49 -8.70
C ILE A 237 -14.89 8.91 -7.54
N ILE A 238 -14.86 10.20 -7.19
CA ILE A 238 -14.00 10.72 -6.12
C ILE A 238 -14.35 10.07 -4.78
N SER A 239 -15.65 9.99 -4.45
CA SER A 239 -16.10 9.36 -3.20
C SER A 239 -15.82 7.86 -3.15
N ALA A 240 -15.98 7.12 -4.26
CA ALA A 240 -15.62 5.71 -4.33
C ALA A 240 -14.11 5.49 -4.15
N VAL A 241 -13.27 6.31 -4.80
CA VAL A 241 -11.81 6.26 -4.65
C VAL A 241 -11.39 6.61 -3.23
N ALA A 242 -11.98 7.65 -2.63
CA ALA A 242 -11.73 8.04 -1.24
C ALA A 242 -12.11 6.91 -0.27
N GLN A 243 -13.29 6.31 -0.45
CA GLN A 243 -13.75 5.17 0.35
C GLN A 243 -12.77 4.00 0.25
N LEU A 244 -12.35 3.64 -0.96
CA LEU A 244 -11.39 2.56 -1.17
C LEU A 244 -10.06 2.83 -0.45
N ILE A 245 -9.47 4.01 -0.67
CA ILE A 245 -8.19 4.41 -0.05
C ILE A 245 -8.28 4.38 1.47
N LEU A 246 -9.33 4.98 2.02
CA LEU A 246 -9.51 5.08 3.46
C LEU A 246 -9.80 3.71 4.09
N THR A 247 -10.55 2.86 3.40
CA THR A 247 -10.80 1.48 3.81
C THR A 247 -9.51 0.67 3.85
N LEU A 248 -8.68 0.74 2.80
CA LEU A 248 -7.38 0.06 2.74
C LEU A 248 -6.41 0.54 3.82
N ARG A 249 -6.56 1.78 4.31
CA ARG A 249 -5.75 2.27 5.44
C ARG A 249 -6.13 1.65 6.78
N ILE A 250 -7.41 1.29 6.94
CA ILE A 250 -7.97 0.71 8.17
C ILE A 250 -7.74 -0.80 8.21
N ILE A 251 -7.98 -1.48 7.09
CA ILE A 251 -7.84 -2.92 7.01
C ILE A 251 -6.35 -3.22 7.02
N GLN A 252 -5.87 -3.72 8.16
CA GLN A 252 -4.49 -4.19 8.29
C GLN A 252 -4.38 -5.51 7.54
N ILE A 253 -3.92 -5.43 6.29
CA ILE A 253 -3.61 -6.62 5.51
C ILE A 253 -2.31 -7.20 6.06
N SER A 254 -2.30 -8.51 6.32
CA SER A 254 -1.10 -9.24 6.69
C SER A 254 -0.27 -9.53 5.44
N PRO A 255 1.07 -9.54 5.54
CA PRO A 255 1.91 -10.04 4.45
C PRO A 255 1.51 -11.48 4.11
N ILE A 256 1.81 -11.91 2.88
CA ILE A 256 1.71 -13.32 2.55
C ILE A 256 2.59 -14.12 3.52
N GLU A 257 2.13 -15.30 3.97
CA GLU A 257 2.97 -16.19 4.76
C GLU A 257 4.12 -16.67 3.87
N ILE A 258 5.24 -15.96 3.94
CA ILE A 258 6.51 -16.41 3.39
C ILE A 258 7.09 -17.29 4.49
N HIS A 259 7.29 -18.58 4.20
CA HIS A 259 7.94 -19.49 5.14
C HIS A 259 9.34 -18.96 5.45
N VAL A 260 9.46 -18.23 6.56
CA VAL A 260 10.76 -17.93 7.15
C VAL A 260 11.24 -19.25 7.72
N ILE A 261 12.18 -19.88 7.02
CA ILE A 261 12.89 -21.03 7.57
C ILE A 261 13.69 -20.46 8.74
N HIS A 262 13.20 -20.70 9.96
CA HIS A 262 13.99 -20.44 11.16
C HIS A 262 15.17 -21.41 11.14
N ALA A 263 16.36 -20.89 10.85
CA ALA A 263 17.64 -21.55 11.11
C ALA A 263 18.09 -21.25 12.54
#